data_AF-A0A5U3G5R1-F1
#
_entry.id   AF-A0A5U3G5R1-F1
#
_cell.length_a   1.000
_cell.length_b   1.000
_cell.length_c   1.000
_cell.angle_alpha   90.00
_cell.angle_beta   90.00
_cell.angle_gamma   90.00
#
_symmetry.space_group_name_H-M   'P 1'
#
loop_
_entity.id
_entity.type
_entity.pdbx_description
1 polymer ?
#
loop_
_entity_poly.entity_id
_entity_poly.type
_entity_poly.pdbx_seq_one_letter_code
_entity_poly.pdbx_strand_id
1 'polypeptide(L)' 'MPLQIISDYMLRFMHNNKDAKLFEAKERLEKKITLFIADGYDEQRLRGALSAATSSHTREAFLAAIQF' A
#
# COMPACT_ATOMS: atom_id res chain seq x y z
N MET A 1 -7.43 3.91 11.55
CA MET A 1 -8.21 3.76 10.29
C MET A 1 -7.45 2.83 9.35
N PRO A 2 -8.09 1.95 8.56
CA PRO A 2 -7.41 0.92 7.77
C PRO A 2 -6.35 1.48 6.81
N LEU A 3 -6.58 2.66 6.21
CA LEU A 3 -5.58 3.33 5.37
C LEU A 3 -4.28 3.67 6.11
N GLN A 4 -4.37 4.19 7.33
CA GLN A 4 -3.19 4.48 8.17
C GLN A 4 -2.44 3.19 8.54
N ILE A 5 -3.17 2.11 8.86
CA ILE A 5 -2.54 0.83 9.20
C ILE A 5 -1.78 0.25 8.00
N ILE A 6 -2.38 0.33 6.80
CA ILE A 6 -1.74 -0.10 5.55
C ILE A 6 -0.53 0.79 5.24
N SER A 7 -0.68 2.12 5.37
CA SER A 7 0.39 3.11 5.20
C SER A 7 1.60 2.80 6.07
N ASP A 8 1.40 2.76 7.39
CA ASP A 8 2.43 2.50 8.38
C ASP A 8 3.17 1.19 8.12
N TYR A 9 2.40 0.16 7.77
CA TYR A 9 2.96 -1.15 7.44
C TYR A 9 3.84 -1.07 6.19
N MET A 10 3.38 -0.42 5.13
CA MET A 10 4.13 -0.29 3.89
C MET A 10 5.37 0.60 4.07
N LEU A 11 5.28 1.69 4.82
CA LEU A 11 6.42 2.54 5.14
C LEU A 11 7.49 1.78 5.92
N ARG A 12 7.12 1.00 6.94
CA ARG A 12 8.04 0.13 7.68
C ARG A 12 8.67 -0.93 6.77
N PHE A 13 7.87 -1.56 5.90
CA PHE A 13 8.39 -2.54 4.95
C PHE A 13 9.43 -1.92 4.01
N MET A 14 9.14 -0.77 3.43
CA MET A 14 10.05 -0.07 2.50
C MET A 14 11.29 0.49 3.19
N HIS A 15 11.18 0.88 4.46
CA HIS A 15 12.32 1.32 5.26
C HIS A 15 13.28 0.16 5.59
N ASN A 16 12.71 -0.96 6.04
CA ASN A 16 13.49 -2.12 6.48
C ASN A 16 14.04 -2.95 5.30
N ASN A 17 13.46 -2.82 4.11
CA ASN A 17 13.84 -3.55 2.91
C ASN A 17 14.22 -2.54 1.81
N LYS A 18 15.44 -1.99 1.91
CA LYS A 18 15.94 -0.99 0.95
C LYS A 18 16.05 -1.54 -0.47
N ASP A 19 16.39 -2.83 -0.60
CA ASP A 19 16.54 -3.52 -1.88
C ASP A 19 15.24 -4.13 -2.42
N ALA A 20 14.12 -4.00 -1.69
CA ALA A 20 12.83 -4.51 -2.15
C ALA A 20 12.46 -3.88 -3.50
N LYS A 21 12.10 -4.71 -4.45
CA LYS A 21 11.65 -4.25 -5.77
C LYS A 21 10.29 -3.60 -5.64
N LEU A 22 10.02 -2.59 -6.47
CA LEU A 22 8.72 -1.91 -6.50
C LEU A 22 7.56 -2.89 -6.72
N PHE A 23 7.75 -3.91 -7.57
CA PHE A 23 6.75 -4.96 -7.79
C PHE A 23 6.40 -5.74 -6.51
N GLU A 24 7.39 -6.06 -5.67
CA GLU A 24 7.17 -6.77 -4.40
C GLU A 24 6.40 -5.89 -3.40
N ALA A 25 6.71 -4.59 -3.37
CA ALA A 25 6.00 -3.63 -2.56
C ALA A 25 4.52 -3.52 -2.97
N LYS A 26 4.25 -3.47 -4.28
CA LYS A 26 2.88 -3.43 -4.83
C LYS A 26 2.11 -4.71 -4.56
N GLU A 27 2.72 -5.88 -4.76
CA GLU A 27 2.08 -7.16 -4.47
C GLU A 27 1.69 -7.25 -2.99
N ARG A 28 2.59 -6.78 -2.12
CA ARG A 28 2.36 -6.74 -0.67
C ARG A 28 1.27 -5.73 -0.28
N LEU A 29 1.21 -4.58 -0.93
CA LEU A 29 0.12 -3.62 -0.77
C LEU A 29 -1.23 -4.25 -1.15
N GLU A 30 -1.31 -4.95 -2.29
CA GLU A 30 -2.55 -5.60 -2.72
C GLU A 30 -3.01 -6.73 -1.81
N LYS A 31 -2.06 -7.51 -1.26
CA LYS A 31 -2.35 -8.50 -0.22
C LYS A 31 -2.97 -7.84 1.02
N LYS A 32 -2.49 -6.65 1.41
CA LYS A 32 -3.07 -5.90 2.54
C LYS A 32 -4.45 -5.35 2.21
N ILE A 33 -4.65 -4.78 1.03
CA ILE A 33 -5.97 -4.30 0.59
C ILE A 33 -7.00 -5.44 0.66
N THR A 34 -6.68 -6.59 0.06
CA THR A 34 -7.56 -7.77 0.05
C THR A 34 -7.90 -8.26 1.46
N LEU A 35 -6.92 -8.25 2.38
CA LEU A 35 -7.15 -8.65 3.76
C LEU A 35 -8.13 -7.73 4.47
N PHE A 36 -7.98 -6.41 4.34
CA PHE A 36 -8.93 -5.47 4.94
C PHE A 36 -10.31 -5.55 4.28
N ILE A 37 -10.41 -5.82 2.98
CA ILE A 37 -11.71 -6.07 2.34
C ILE A 37 -12.39 -7.30 2.95
N ALA A 38 -11.63 -8.39 3.16
CA ALA A 38 -12.16 -9.61 3.78
C ALA A 38 -12.62 -9.39 5.24
N ASP A 39 -11.98 -8.46 5.97
CA ASP A 39 -12.38 -8.05 7.32
C ASP A 39 -13.61 -7.12 7.34
N GLY A 40 -14.23 -6.85 6.19
CA GLY A 40 -15.47 -6.07 6.06
C GLY A 40 -15.27 -4.56 5.86
N TYR A 41 -14.06 -4.11 5.55
CA TYR A 41 -13.82 -2.69 5.22
C TYR A 41 -14.23 -2.36 3.78
N ASP A 42 -14.66 -1.12 3.57
CA ASP A 42 -15.14 -0.62 2.27
C ASP A 42 -14.07 -0.73 1.17
N GLU A 43 -14.32 -1.63 0.21
CA GLU A 43 -13.44 -1.89 -0.94
C GLU A 43 -13.25 -0.65 -1.82
N GLN A 44 -14.32 0.05 -2.16
CA GLN A 44 -14.26 1.19 -3.06
C GLN A 44 -13.43 2.32 -2.43
N ARG A 45 -13.57 2.52 -1.13
CA ARG A 45 -12.75 3.46 -0.36
C ARG A 45 -11.29 3.05 -0.34
N LEU A 46 -10.98 1.77 -0.05
CA LEU A 46 -9.60 1.28 0.03
C LEU A 46 -8.91 1.35 -1.33
N ARG A 47 -9.54 0.82 -2.38
CA ARG A 47 -9.01 0.83 -3.74
C ARG A 47 -8.90 2.24 -4.29
N GLY A 48 -9.90 3.09 -4.04
CA GLY A 48 -9.87 4.49 -4.45
C GLY A 48 -8.68 5.24 -3.86
N ALA A 49 -8.51 5.14 -2.53
CA ALA A 49 -7.42 5.80 -1.83
C ALA A 49 -6.03 5.25 -2.24
N LEU A 50 -5.90 3.95 -2.48
CA LEU A 50 -4.59 3.31 -2.73
C LEU A 50 -4.27 3.13 -4.22
N SER A 51 -5.14 3.59 -5.12
CA SER A 51 -4.97 3.48 -6.58
C SER A 51 -3.68 4.12 -7.10
N ALA A 52 -3.28 5.26 -6.54
CA ALA A 52 -2.04 5.95 -6.93
C ALA A 52 -0.79 5.12 -6.58
N ALA A 53 -0.82 4.42 -5.44
CA ALA A 53 0.28 3.57 -5.01
C ALA A 53 0.38 2.31 -5.89
N THR A 54 -0.74 1.66 -6.19
CA THR A 54 -0.75 0.43 -7.01
C THR A 54 -0.36 0.70 -8.47
N SER A 55 -0.66 1.88 -8.99
CA SER A 55 -0.30 2.31 -10.36
C SER A 55 1.07 2.97 -10.50
N SER A 56 1.76 3.33 -9.42
CA SER A 56 3.06 4.04 -9.45
C SER A 56 4.18 3.36 -10.25
N HIS A 57 5.06 4.10 -10.90
CA HIS A 57 6.18 3.53 -11.67
C HIS A 57 7.55 3.67 -11.02
N THR A 58 7.64 4.46 -9.93
CA THR A 58 8.89 4.67 -9.18
C THR A 58 8.67 4.43 -7.68
N ARG A 59 9.77 4.18 -6.96
CA ARG A 59 9.73 3.96 -5.50
C ARG A 59 9.26 5.23 -4.79
N GLU A 60 9.70 6.39 -5.26
CA GLU A 60 9.38 7.70 -4.71
C GLU A 60 7.88 8.00 -4.88
N ALA A 61 7.33 7.74 -6.09
CA ALA A 61 5.91 7.91 -6.34
C ALA A 61 5.06 6.95 -5.51
N PHE A 62 5.51 5.70 -5.35
CA PHE A 62 4.85 4.74 -4.46
C PHE A 62 4.79 5.25 -3.02
N LEU A 63 5.94 5.69 -2.48
CA LEU A 63 6.05 6.19 -1.10
C LEU A 63 5.18 7.43 -0.88
N ALA A 64 5.18 8.38 -1.81
CA ALA A 64 4.33 9.56 -1.73
C ALA A 64 2.84 9.19 -1.74
N ALA A 65 2.44 8.20 -2.53
CA ALA A 65 1.05 7.77 -2.66
C ALA A 65 0.53 6.92 -1.49
N ILE A 66 1.40 6.47 -0.59
CA ILE A 66 1.00 5.71 0.61
C ILE A 66 1.11 6.51 1.91
N GLN A 67 1.52 7.77 1.89
CA GLN A 67 1.58 8.62 3.10
C GLN A 67 0.20 9.21 3.38
N PHE A 68 -0.50 8.65 4.39
CA PHE A 68 -1.85 9.06 4.83
C PHE A 68 -1.85 9.54 6.28
#